data_AF-A0A5C9CY63-F1
#
_entry.id   AF-A0A5C9CY63-F1
#
_cell.length_a   1.000
_cell.length_b   1.000
_cell.length_c   1.000
_cell.angle_alpha   90.00
_cell.angle_beta   90.00
_cell.angle_gamma   90.00
#
_symmetry.space_group_name_H-M   'P 1'
#
loop_
_entity.id
_entity.type
_entity.pdbx_description
1 polymer ?
#
loop_
_entity_poly.entity_id
_entity_poly.type
_entity_poly.pdbx_seq_one_letter_code
_entity_poly.pdbx_strand_id
1 'polypeptide(L)'
;MKLVLDRDHIHDTFKHHSVAFNGDSAAFLGGYFGKGMAAAWKDDASKLSWNAKSLNLPDLAKPSKARERKERLFFIPAQRVMSLAAGVTQNFGQFNYGDPYTLRNFSDAVHDLLQNEFGAKGELFPQPNRLNDTLRKPINEHLFGGSKLTVDASDFTKRLVLKVPGHKEGLPFLAWSAGQREFTLLLLGLYWLCPAGGASKRDDM
;
A
#
# COMPACT_ATOMS: atom_id res chain seq x y z
N MET A 1 -1.23 -6.93 -14.58
CA MET A 1 -1.21 -5.53 -15.05
C MET A 1 -0.05 -4.73 -14.46
N LYS A 2 0.06 -4.54 -13.13
CA LYS A 2 1.16 -3.75 -12.52
C LYS A 2 2.57 -4.16 -12.97
N LEU A 3 2.93 -5.44 -12.88
CA LEU A 3 4.24 -5.92 -13.34
C LEU A 3 4.55 -5.58 -14.81
N VAL A 4 3.53 -5.54 -15.67
CA VAL A 4 3.70 -5.21 -17.09
C VAL A 4 3.96 -3.72 -17.28
N LEU A 5 3.28 -2.88 -16.49
CA LEU A 5 3.38 -1.41 -16.59
C LEU A 5 4.62 -0.85 -15.90
N ASP A 6 4.97 -1.42 -14.73
CA ASP A 6 5.94 -0.86 -13.79
C ASP A 6 7.18 -1.77 -13.65
N ARG A 7 7.43 -2.64 -14.63
CA ARG A 7 8.51 -3.64 -14.60
C ARG A 7 9.82 -3.05 -14.06
N ASP A 8 10.30 -1.98 -14.68
CA ASP A 8 11.62 -1.43 -14.38
C ASP A 8 11.67 -0.68 -13.04
N HIS A 9 10.56 -0.06 -12.65
CA HIS A 9 10.36 0.54 -11.34
C HIS A 9 10.41 -0.53 -10.24
N ILE A 10 9.67 -1.64 -10.40
CA ILE A 10 9.65 -2.76 -9.45
C ILE A 10 11.05 -3.33 -9.21
N HIS A 11 11.84 -3.50 -10.29
CA HIS A 11 13.23 -3.92 -10.20
C HIS A 11 14.09 -2.93 -9.40
N ASP A 12 13.90 -1.63 -9.62
CA ASP A 12 14.62 -0.60 -8.86
C ASP A 12 14.21 -0.55 -7.39
N THR A 13 12.92 -0.71 -7.08
CA THR A 13 12.42 -0.77 -5.70
C THR A 13 13.04 -1.95 -4.96
N PHE A 14 13.05 -3.15 -5.55
CA PHE A 14 13.75 -4.29 -4.93
C PHE A 14 15.24 -3.99 -4.71
N LYS A 15 15.92 -3.42 -5.70
CA LYS A 15 17.34 -3.04 -5.57
C LYS A 15 17.57 -1.99 -4.47
N HIS A 16 16.70 -0.99 -4.37
CA HIS A 16 16.76 0.07 -3.35
C HIS A 16 16.67 -0.53 -1.94
N HIS A 17 15.81 -1.54 -1.75
CA HIS A 17 15.69 -2.29 -0.50
C HIS A 17 16.69 -3.46 -0.40
N SER A 18 17.79 -3.43 -1.15
CA SER A 18 18.87 -4.44 -1.10
C SER A 18 18.41 -5.88 -1.38
N VAL A 19 17.35 -6.06 -2.16
CA VAL A 19 16.87 -7.36 -2.63
C VAL A 19 17.46 -7.65 -4.00
N ALA A 20 18.19 -8.76 -4.12
CA ALA A 20 18.80 -9.22 -5.37
C ALA A 20 18.32 -10.64 -5.70
N PHE A 21 17.93 -10.86 -6.96
CA PHE A 21 17.47 -12.17 -7.46
C PHE A 21 18.51 -12.86 -8.35
N ASN A 22 19.64 -12.21 -8.66
CA ASN A 22 20.77 -12.80 -9.40
C ASN A 22 20.37 -13.50 -10.73
N GLY A 23 19.34 -12.99 -11.41
CA GLY A 23 18.85 -13.55 -12.68
C GLY A 23 17.88 -14.73 -12.53
N ASP A 24 17.56 -15.16 -11.31
CA ASP A 24 16.55 -16.18 -11.04
C ASP A 24 15.15 -15.59 -11.22
N SER A 25 14.49 -15.99 -12.31
CA SER A 25 13.14 -15.53 -12.64
C SER A 25 12.09 -16.06 -11.67
N ALA A 26 12.23 -17.29 -11.19
CA ALA A 26 11.30 -17.87 -10.22
C ALA A 26 11.42 -17.16 -8.87
N ALA A 27 12.63 -16.79 -8.45
CA ALA A 27 12.85 -16.00 -7.25
C ALA A 27 12.24 -14.60 -7.35
N PHE A 28 12.44 -13.90 -8.48
CA PHE A 28 11.79 -12.61 -8.69
C PHE A 28 10.25 -12.71 -8.66
N LEU A 29 9.68 -13.69 -9.37
CA LEU A 29 8.24 -13.89 -9.41
C LEU A 29 7.70 -14.30 -8.03
N GLY A 30 8.47 -15.04 -7.24
CA GLY A 30 8.18 -15.33 -5.84
C GLY A 30 8.21 -14.07 -4.97
N GLY A 31 9.18 -13.18 -5.14
CA GLY A 31 9.20 -11.89 -4.45
C GLY A 31 8.05 -10.97 -4.87
N TYR A 32 7.64 -11.02 -6.13
CA TYR A 32 6.57 -10.17 -6.66
C TYR A 32 5.16 -10.66 -6.27
N PHE A 33 4.85 -11.92 -6.52
CA PHE A 33 3.51 -12.50 -6.27
C PHE A 33 3.37 -13.12 -4.88
N GLY A 34 4.47 -13.38 -4.18
CA GLY A 34 4.52 -14.15 -2.95
C GLY A 34 5.18 -15.52 -3.14
N LYS A 35 5.80 -16.04 -2.07
CA LYS A 35 6.59 -17.29 -2.14
C LYS A 35 5.73 -18.45 -2.66
N GLY A 36 6.28 -19.20 -3.61
CA GLY A 36 5.62 -20.35 -4.24
C GLY A 36 4.71 -20.00 -5.42
N MET A 37 4.34 -18.72 -5.60
CA MET A 37 3.41 -18.31 -6.66
C MET A 37 4.01 -18.37 -8.07
N ALA A 38 5.34 -18.43 -8.19
CA ALA A 38 6.00 -18.65 -9.49
C ALA A 38 5.53 -19.96 -10.15
N ALA A 39 5.21 -21.00 -9.36
CA ALA A 39 4.74 -22.29 -9.86
C ALA A 39 3.32 -22.24 -10.48
N ALA A 40 2.58 -21.14 -10.29
CA ALA A 40 1.28 -20.96 -10.95
C ALA A 40 1.43 -20.74 -12.46
N TRP A 41 2.59 -20.25 -12.91
CA TRP A 41 2.91 -20.14 -14.32
C TRP A 41 3.39 -21.49 -14.86
N LYS A 42 2.77 -21.95 -15.95
CA LYS A 42 3.12 -23.17 -16.67
C LYS A 42 3.41 -22.82 -18.12
N ASP A 43 4.64 -23.01 -18.58
CA ASP A 43 5.08 -22.54 -19.91
C ASP A 43 4.18 -23.03 -21.05
N ASP A 44 3.68 -24.26 -20.97
CA ASP A 44 2.85 -24.87 -22.03
C ASP A 44 1.35 -24.59 -21.90
N ALA A 45 0.89 -24.04 -20.78
CA ALA A 45 -0.56 -23.91 -20.48
C ALA A 45 -0.99 -22.48 -20.11
N SER A 46 -0.07 -21.67 -19.60
CA SER A 46 -0.34 -20.28 -19.23
C SER A 46 -0.18 -19.36 -20.43
N LYS A 47 -1.07 -18.37 -20.53
CA LYS A 47 -1.00 -17.31 -21.54
C LYS A 47 -1.16 -15.96 -20.87
N LEU A 48 -0.28 -15.02 -21.20
CA LEU A 48 -0.36 -13.64 -20.78
C LEU A 48 -0.38 -12.75 -22.02
N SER A 49 -1.35 -11.85 -22.10
CA SER A 49 -1.40 -10.85 -23.18
C SER A 49 -1.69 -9.47 -22.61
N TRP A 50 -1.12 -8.46 -23.26
CA TRP A 50 -1.34 -7.05 -22.96
C TRP A 50 -1.41 -6.26 -24.26
N ASN A 51 -2.48 -5.49 -24.46
CA ASN A 51 -2.72 -4.75 -25.72
C ASN A 51 -2.56 -5.64 -26.97
N ALA A 52 -3.19 -6.82 -26.95
CA ALA A 52 -3.11 -7.87 -27.97
C ALA A 52 -1.70 -8.46 -28.24
N LYS A 53 -0.66 -8.04 -27.49
CA LYS A 53 0.68 -8.63 -27.57
C LYS A 53 0.81 -9.77 -26.58
N SER A 54 1.25 -10.93 -27.06
CA SER A 54 1.63 -12.04 -26.18
C SER A 54 2.89 -11.69 -25.40
N LEU A 55 2.91 -12.00 -24.12
CA LEU A 55 4.03 -11.79 -23.21
C LEU A 55 4.36 -13.10 -22.50
N ASN A 56 5.64 -13.34 -22.25
CA ASN A 56 6.09 -14.41 -21.40
C ASN A 56 6.35 -13.86 -19.98
N LEU A 57 5.78 -14.48 -18.95
CA LEU A 57 5.88 -13.96 -17.58
C LEU A 57 7.32 -13.98 -17.03
N PRO A 58 8.11 -15.05 -17.20
CA PRO A 58 9.52 -15.08 -16.77
C PRO A 58 10.38 -13.99 -17.43
N ASP A 59 10.02 -13.49 -18.61
CA ASP A 59 10.77 -12.41 -19.26
C ASP A 59 10.60 -11.07 -18.53
N LEU A 60 9.53 -10.88 -17.76
CA LEU A 60 9.32 -9.70 -16.92
C LEU A 60 10.20 -9.72 -15.65
N ALA A 61 10.80 -10.86 -15.32
CA ALA A 61 11.70 -11.02 -14.17
C ALA A 61 13.12 -10.48 -14.39
N LYS A 62 13.36 -9.82 -15.52
CA LYS A 62 14.58 -9.05 -15.79
C LYS A 62 14.17 -7.60 -15.99
N PRO A 63 14.98 -6.57 -15.71
CA PRO A 63 14.68 -5.22 -16.16
C PRO A 63 14.74 -5.12 -17.70
N SER A 64 14.06 -4.15 -18.27
CA SER A 64 14.11 -3.76 -19.67
C SER A 64 15.21 -2.72 -19.92
N LYS A 65 15.37 -2.28 -21.18
CA LYS A 65 16.30 -1.20 -21.57
C LYS A 65 15.64 0.19 -21.54
N ALA A 66 14.41 0.31 -21.03
CA ALA A 66 13.70 1.58 -21.00
C ALA A 66 14.41 2.60 -20.11
N ARG A 67 14.37 3.86 -20.52
CA ARG A 67 14.90 4.99 -19.74
C ARG A 67 13.91 5.48 -18.70
N GLU A 68 12.62 5.35 -18.97
CA GLU A 68 11.55 5.71 -18.04
C GLU A 68 11.30 4.55 -17.09
N ARG A 69 11.52 4.79 -15.79
CA ARG A 69 11.44 3.79 -14.71
C ARG A 69 10.55 4.26 -13.55
N LYS A 70 9.62 5.16 -13.88
CA LYS A 70 8.62 5.73 -12.98
C LYS A 70 7.46 4.74 -12.74
N GLU A 71 6.85 4.80 -11.56
CA GLU A 71 5.64 4.04 -11.24
C GLU A 71 4.44 4.63 -11.98
N ARG A 72 3.72 3.80 -12.72
CA ARG A 72 2.55 4.23 -13.51
C ARG A 72 1.23 3.75 -12.89
N LEU A 73 1.28 2.74 -12.01
CA LEU A 73 0.11 2.17 -11.37
C LEU A 73 0.34 1.98 -9.87
N PHE A 74 -0.14 2.91 -9.05
CA PHE A 74 -0.28 2.67 -7.62
C PHE A 74 -1.35 1.59 -7.36
N PHE A 75 -0.98 0.51 -6.68
CA PHE A 75 -1.84 -0.64 -6.47
C PHE A 75 -2.25 -0.75 -5.00
N ILE A 76 -3.56 -0.68 -4.74
CA ILE A 76 -4.14 -0.92 -3.41
C ILE A 76 -4.50 -2.41 -3.30
N PRO A 77 -3.85 -3.20 -2.43
CA PRO A 77 -4.11 -4.63 -2.32
C PRO A 77 -5.52 -4.94 -1.79
N ALA A 78 -6.05 -6.11 -2.16
CA ALA A 78 -7.32 -6.60 -1.61
C ALA A 78 -7.21 -6.94 -0.11
N GLN A 79 -6.11 -7.58 0.30
CA GLN A 79 -5.80 -7.91 1.70
C GLN A 79 -4.89 -6.86 2.36
N ARG A 80 -5.19 -5.59 2.10
CA ARG A 80 -4.42 -4.43 2.59
C ARG A 80 -4.33 -4.33 4.10
N VAL A 81 -5.23 -4.91 4.89
CA VAL A 81 -5.11 -4.90 6.35
C VAL A 81 -3.77 -5.49 6.84
N MET A 82 -3.18 -6.39 6.06
CA MET A 82 -1.88 -7.00 6.34
C MET A 82 -0.70 -6.03 6.20
N SER A 83 -0.93 -4.80 5.73
CA SER A 83 0.11 -3.76 5.67
C SER A 83 0.35 -3.07 7.02
N LEU A 84 -0.37 -3.47 8.08
CA LEU A 84 -0.19 -2.95 9.43
C LEU A 84 0.10 -4.07 10.41
N ALA A 85 1.13 -3.90 11.22
CA ALA A 85 1.37 -4.72 12.40
C ALA A 85 0.69 -4.07 13.61
N ALA A 86 -0.48 -4.59 14.01
CA ALA A 86 -1.24 -4.10 15.17
C ALA A 86 -1.50 -2.57 15.16
N GLY A 87 -1.69 -1.98 13.97
CA GLY A 87 -1.95 -0.55 13.80
C GLY A 87 -0.70 0.30 13.57
N VAL A 88 0.48 -0.30 13.52
CA VAL A 88 1.75 0.36 13.16
C VAL A 88 2.05 0.11 11.67
N THR A 89 2.41 1.16 10.94
CA THR A 89 2.83 1.05 9.54
C THR A 89 4.23 0.47 9.42
N GLN A 90 4.44 -0.32 8.37
CA GLN A 90 5.71 -0.97 8.12
C GLN A 90 6.35 -0.47 6.82
N ASN A 91 7.67 -0.31 6.83
CA ASN A 91 8.46 -0.08 5.63
C ASN A 91 8.62 -1.36 4.83
N PHE A 92 8.93 -1.23 3.54
CA PHE A 92 9.07 -2.34 2.59
C PHE A 92 10.00 -3.44 3.10
N GLY A 93 11.14 -3.06 3.70
CA GLY A 93 12.17 -3.97 4.19
C GLY A 93 11.79 -4.76 5.45
N GLN A 94 10.69 -4.42 6.12
CA GLN A 94 10.22 -5.14 7.30
C GLN A 94 9.38 -6.39 6.95
N PHE A 95 9.03 -6.55 5.68
CA PHE A 95 8.30 -7.71 5.17
C PHE A 95 9.26 -8.83 4.77
N ASN A 96 8.76 -10.06 4.82
CA ASN A 96 9.51 -11.24 4.43
C ASN A 96 9.54 -11.38 2.90
N TYR A 97 10.52 -12.12 2.39
CA TYR A 97 10.59 -12.49 0.96
C TYR A 97 9.30 -13.14 0.43
N GLY A 98 8.51 -13.80 1.28
CA GLY A 98 7.26 -14.44 0.88
C GLY A 98 6.06 -13.51 0.73
N ASP A 99 6.14 -12.26 1.19
CA ASP A 99 5.03 -11.31 1.11
C ASP A 99 4.97 -10.68 -0.28
N PRO A 100 3.81 -10.52 -0.93
CA PRO A 100 3.76 -9.98 -2.29
C PRO A 100 4.30 -8.54 -2.38
N TYR A 101 5.07 -8.22 -3.42
CA TYR A 101 5.60 -6.87 -3.67
C TYR A 101 4.55 -5.77 -3.49
N THR A 102 3.35 -5.99 -4.02
CA THR A 102 2.28 -4.99 -3.98
C THR A 102 1.82 -4.65 -2.57
N LEU A 103 1.86 -5.61 -1.65
CA LEU A 103 1.57 -5.38 -0.24
C LEU A 103 2.67 -4.55 0.42
N ARG A 104 3.93 -4.91 0.18
CA ARG A 104 5.10 -4.21 0.74
C ARG A 104 5.17 -2.77 0.25
N ASN A 105 5.04 -2.56 -1.06
CA ASN A 105 5.08 -1.25 -1.70
C ASN A 105 3.91 -0.36 -1.23
N PHE A 106 2.71 -0.93 -1.08
CA PHE A 106 1.58 -0.21 -0.52
C PHE A 106 1.82 0.18 0.95
N SER A 107 2.36 -0.74 1.75
CA SER A 107 2.71 -0.48 3.15
C SER A 107 3.72 0.65 3.29
N ASP A 108 4.76 0.64 2.46
CA ASP A 108 5.83 1.65 2.45
C ASP A 108 5.26 3.04 2.13
N ALA A 109 4.43 3.14 1.09
CA ALA A 109 3.73 4.38 0.75
C ALA A 109 2.84 4.88 1.90
N VAL A 110 2.09 3.99 2.55
CA VAL A 110 1.26 4.36 3.70
C VAL A 110 2.12 4.76 4.91
N HIS A 111 3.27 4.11 5.11
CA HIS A 111 4.22 4.49 6.15
C HIS A 111 4.73 5.91 5.92
N ASP A 112 5.20 6.22 4.72
CA ASP A 112 5.65 7.55 4.33
C ASP A 112 4.56 8.61 4.48
N LEU A 113 3.33 8.28 4.09
CA LEU A 113 2.18 9.16 4.27
C LEU A 113 1.99 9.54 5.73
N LEU A 114 1.99 8.55 6.63
CA LEU A 114 1.79 8.79 8.05
C LEU A 114 2.97 9.51 8.70
N GLN A 115 4.21 9.20 8.30
CA GLN A 115 5.38 9.85 8.87
C GLN A 115 5.52 11.31 8.42
N ASN A 116 5.35 11.56 7.12
CA ASN A 116 5.70 12.85 6.50
C ASN A 116 4.51 13.80 6.41
N GLU A 117 3.29 13.34 6.14
CA GLU A 117 2.13 14.23 5.96
C GLU A 117 1.27 14.38 7.22
N PHE A 118 1.12 13.30 7.99
CA PHE A 118 0.23 13.28 9.15
C PHE A 118 0.95 13.24 10.49
N GLY A 119 2.28 13.10 10.49
CA GLY A 119 3.09 13.04 11.69
C GLY A 119 2.94 14.26 12.62
N ALA A 120 2.54 15.41 12.08
CA ALA A 120 2.31 16.65 12.85
C ALA A 120 0.82 16.97 13.12
N LYS A 121 -0.12 16.40 12.35
CA LYS A 121 -1.55 16.81 12.39
C LYS A 121 -2.41 15.99 13.32
N GLY A 122 -1.95 14.81 13.77
CA GLY A 122 -2.59 13.96 14.79
C GLY A 122 -3.90 13.31 14.38
N GLU A 123 -4.80 14.03 13.71
CA GLU A 123 -6.09 13.54 13.21
C GLU A 123 -5.97 13.15 11.73
N LEU A 124 -6.47 11.97 11.36
CA LEU A 124 -6.47 11.44 9.99
C LEU A 124 -7.86 11.50 9.36
N PHE A 125 -8.90 11.21 10.14
CA PHE A 125 -10.27 11.23 9.67
C PHE A 125 -11.22 11.53 10.83
N PRO A 126 -12.29 12.33 10.63
CA PRO A 126 -12.68 12.98 9.37
C PRO A 126 -11.88 14.26 9.10
N GLN A 127 -11.28 14.39 7.90
CA GLN A 127 -10.62 15.63 7.48
C GLN A 127 -11.38 16.40 6.38
N PRO A 128 -11.65 17.71 6.54
CA PRO A 128 -12.15 18.54 5.47
C PRO A 128 -11.11 18.69 4.35
N ASN A 129 -11.55 19.02 3.13
CA ASN A 129 -10.70 19.26 1.96
C ASN A 129 -9.81 18.08 1.50
N ARG A 130 -10.06 16.87 2.02
CA ARG A 130 -9.51 15.59 1.54
C ARG A 130 -10.58 14.69 0.95
N LEU A 131 -11.75 14.65 1.58
CA LEU A 131 -12.93 13.94 1.11
C LEU A 131 -14.13 14.87 1.20
N ASN A 132 -14.96 14.94 0.15
CA ASN A 132 -16.14 15.79 0.14
C ASN A 132 -17.14 15.40 1.24
N ASP A 133 -18.01 16.32 1.63
CA ASP A 133 -18.95 16.11 2.74
C ASP A 133 -19.93 14.96 2.48
N THR A 134 -20.35 14.77 1.22
CA THR A 134 -21.28 13.72 0.80
C THR A 134 -20.74 12.32 1.10
N LEU A 135 -19.43 12.11 0.97
CA LEU A 135 -18.78 10.85 1.34
C LEU A 135 -18.32 10.86 2.81
N ARG A 136 -17.74 11.97 3.27
CA ARG A 136 -17.12 12.08 4.59
C ARG A 136 -18.12 11.90 5.73
N LYS A 137 -19.31 12.50 5.66
CA LYS A 137 -20.30 12.44 6.75
C LYS A 137 -20.85 11.02 6.97
N PRO A 138 -21.36 10.32 5.94
CA PRO A 138 -21.85 8.95 6.13
C PRO A 138 -20.78 7.97 6.60
N ILE A 139 -19.54 8.10 6.12
CA ILE A 139 -18.42 7.27 6.59
C ILE A 139 -18.16 7.53 8.08
N ASN A 140 -18.08 8.80 8.48
CA ASN A 140 -17.85 9.15 9.88
C ASN A 140 -18.97 8.63 10.80
N GLU A 141 -20.22 8.79 10.37
CA GLU A 141 -21.38 8.39 11.15
C GLU A 141 -21.53 6.87 11.26
N HIS A 142 -21.52 6.16 10.12
CA HIS A 142 -21.92 4.76 10.09
C HIS A 142 -20.76 3.77 10.19
N LEU A 143 -19.56 4.14 9.71
CA LEU A 143 -18.41 3.24 9.78
C LEU A 143 -17.58 3.46 11.05
N PHE A 144 -17.35 4.71 11.43
CA PHE A 144 -16.56 5.07 12.61
C PHE A 144 -17.40 5.43 13.84
N GLY A 145 -18.73 5.52 13.72
CA GLY A 145 -19.61 5.81 14.86
C GLY A 145 -19.33 7.18 15.49
N GLY A 146 -18.92 8.17 14.69
CA GLY A 146 -18.49 9.48 15.17
C GLY A 146 -17.09 9.50 15.80
N SER A 147 -16.39 8.36 15.85
CA SER A 147 -15.01 8.28 16.34
C SER A 147 -14.03 8.91 15.36
N LYS A 148 -12.97 9.50 15.89
CA LYS A 148 -11.90 10.11 15.09
C LYS A 148 -10.76 9.12 14.91
N LEU A 149 -10.33 8.92 13.67
CA LEU A 149 -9.10 8.20 13.37
C LEU A 149 -7.92 9.13 13.60
N THR A 150 -6.97 8.73 14.44
CA THR A 150 -5.80 9.54 14.81
C THR A 150 -4.52 8.71 14.81
N VAL A 151 -3.37 9.38 14.71
CA VAL A 151 -2.06 8.80 15.05
C VAL A 151 -1.76 9.12 16.50
N ASP A 152 -1.60 8.09 17.33
CA ASP A 152 -1.14 8.20 18.71
C ASP A 152 0.35 7.88 18.79
N ALA A 153 1.10 8.69 19.54
CA ALA A 153 2.54 8.55 19.74
C ALA A 153 2.92 8.50 21.23
N SER A 154 1.94 8.37 22.12
CA SER A 154 2.16 8.36 23.58
C SER A 154 3.10 7.26 24.08
N ASP A 155 3.12 6.10 23.39
CA ASP A 155 3.98 4.96 23.72
C ASP A 155 5.32 4.97 22.96
N PHE A 156 5.80 6.15 22.52
CA PHE A 156 7.00 6.34 21.69
C PHE A 156 6.95 5.67 20.29
N THR A 157 5.90 4.91 20.00
CA THR A 157 5.63 4.28 18.70
C THR A 157 4.37 4.88 18.12
N LYS A 158 4.46 5.44 16.91
CA LYS A 158 3.29 5.98 16.19
C LYS A 158 2.37 4.82 15.77
N ARG A 159 1.13 4.84 16.23
CA ARG A 159 0.11 3.84 15.89
C ARG A 159 -1.23 4.49 15.57
N LEU A 160 -2.03 3.81 14.75
CA LEU A 160 -3.40 4.21 14.48
C LEU A 160 -4.31 3.87 15.66
N VAL A 161 -5.15 4.83 16.06
CA VAL A 161 -6.12 4.71 17.16
C VAL A 161 -7.45 5.34 16.74
N LEU A 162 -8.57 4.75 17.17
CA LEU A 162 -9.88 5.38 17.07
C LEU A 162 -10.21 6.10 18.39
N LYS A 163 -10.24 7.42 18.39
CA LYS A 163 -10.65 8.23 19.54
C LYS A 163 -12.18 8.31 19.58
N VAL A 164 -12.76 7.59 20.53
CA VAL A 164 -14.21 7.59 20.80
C VAL A 164 -14.52 8.74 21.76
N PRO A 165 -15.58 9.53 21.52
CA PRO A 165 -16.02 10.56 22.47
C PRO A 165 -16.21 10.00 23.89
N GLY A 166 -15.64 10.67 24.89
CA GLY A 166 -15.68 10.22 26.29
C GLY A 166 -14.66 9.12 26.66
N HIS A 167 -13.89 8.58 25.71
CA HIS A 167 -12.87 7.56 25.97
C HIS A 167 -11.45 8.11 25.78
N LYS A 168 -10.72 8.33 26.88
CA LYS A 168 -9.42 9.02 26.89
C LYS A 168 -8.35 8.30 26.04
N GLU A 169 -8.27 6.98 26.17
CA GLU A 169 -7.21 6.18 25.53
C GLU A 169 -7.46 5.95 24.04
N GLY A 170 -8.73 5.93 23.63
CA GLY A 170 -9.15 5.45 22.31
C GLY A 170 -9.10 3.92 22.16
N LEU A 171 -9.64 3.41 21.06
CA LEU A 171 -9.66 1.98 20.75
C LEU A 171 -8.40 1.58 19.96
N PRO A 172 -7.64 0.58 20.42
CA PRO A 172 -6.49 0.08 19.68
C PRO A 172 -6.93 -0.65 18.41
N PHE A 173 -6.05 -0.71 17.41
CA PHE A 173 -6.33 -1.30 16.10
C PHE A 173 -6.95 -2.71 16.13
N LEU A 174 -6.55 -3.55 17.09
CA LEU A 174 -7.09 -4.91 17.23
C LEU A 174 -8.53 -4.96 17.76
N ALA A 175 -9.03 -3.88 18.38
CA ALA A 175 -10.42 -3.77 18.82
C ALA A 175 -11.37 -3.32 17.70
N TRP A 176 -10.84 -2.97 16.51
CA TRP A 176 -11.64 -2.48 15.40
C TRP A 176 -12.32 -3.61 14.65
N SER A 177 -13.48 -3.31 14.07
CA SER A 177 -14.14 -4.27 13.17
C SER A 177 -13.28 -4.54 11.92
N ALA A 178 -13.52 -5.67 11.26
CA ALA A 178 -12.86 -5.97 10.00
C ALA A 178 -13.10 -4.87 8.94
N GLY A 179 -14.34 -4.36 8.86
CA GLY A 179 -14.71 -3.27 7.95
C GLY A 179 -13.97 -1.97 8.24
N GLN A 180 -13.81 -1.59 9.52
CA GLN A 180 -13.05 -0.41 9.91
C GLN A 180 -11.58 -0.51 9.53
N ARG A 181 -10.95 -1.67 9.79
CA ARG A 181 -9.55 -1.91 9.43
C ARG A 181 -9.35 -1.85 7.92
N GLU A 182 -10.14 -2.62 7.16
CA GLU A 182 -10.04 -2.65 5.71
C GLU A 182 -10.29 -1.28 5.07
N PHE A 183 -11.32 -0.57 5.50
CA PHE A 183 -11.61 0.76 4.96
C PHE A 183 -10.54 1.79 5.33
N THR A 184 -9.97 1.73 6.54
CA THR A 184 -8.91 2.67 6.93
C THR A 184 -7.71 2.57 5.98
N LEU A 185 -7.32 1.37 5.59
CA LEU A 185 -6.25 1.20 4.60
C LEU A 185 -6.67 1.67 3.20
N LEU A 186 -7.93 1.47 2.80
CA LEU A 186 -8.45 2.08 1.57
C LEU A 186 -8.24 3.60 1.59
N LEU A 187 -8.68 4.22 2.68
CA LEU A 187 -8.67 5.66 2.86
C LEU A 187 -7.25 6.21 2.79
N LEU A 188 -6.29 5.58 3.46
CA LEU A 188 -4.88 5.97 3.41
C LEU A 188 -4.30 5.82 2.00
N GLY A 189 -4.65 4.74 1.28
CA GLY A 189 -4.28 4.59 -0.13
C GLY A 189 -4.87 5.69 -1.03
N LEU A 190 -6.11 6.10 -0.79
CA LEU A 190 -6.73 7.22 -1.50
C LEU A 190 -6.08 8.56 -1.13
N TYR A 191 -5.69 8.76 0.13
CA TYR A 191 -4.99 9.97 0.57
C TYR A 191 -3.57 10.07 -0.01
N TRP A 192 -2.90 8.95 -0.24
CA TRP A 192 -1.63 8.93 -0.97
C TRP A 192 -1.78 9.42 -2.42
N LEU A 193 -2.85 9.00 -3.10
CA LEU A 193 -3.16 9.41 -4.48
C LEU A 193 -3.70 10.85 -4.59
N CYS A 194 -4.41 11.30 -3.56
CA CYS A 194 -5.08 12.59 -3.50
C CYS A 194 -4.43 13.45 -2.40
N PRO A 195 -3.37 14.22 -2.73
CA PRO A 195 -2.84 15.20 -1.80
C PRO A 195 -3.93 16.22 -1.41
N ALA A 196 -3.73 16.93 -0.29
CA ALA A 196 -4.72 17.87 0.23
C ALA A 196 -5.15 18.88 -0.86
N GLY A 197 -6.43 19.28 -0.85
CA GLY A 197 -6.98 20.18 -1.86
C GLY A 197 -6.10 21.40 -2.11
N GLY A 198 -5.71 21.61 -3.38
CA GLY A 198 -4.84 22.71 -3.82
C GLY A 198 -3.39 22.32 -4.16
N ALA A 199 -2.95 21.10 -3.80
CA ALA A 199 -1.66 20.57 -4.26
C ALA A 199 -1.81 19.84 -5.62
N SER A 200 -0.79 19.90 -6.50
CA SER A 200 -0.75 19.03 -7.68
C SER A 200 -0.79 17.57 -7.25
N LYS A 201 -1.31 16.69 -8.10
CA LYS A 201 -1.09 15.25 -7.92
C LYS A 201 0.43 15.05 -7.84
N ARG A 202 0.90 14.14 -6.98
CA ARG A 202 2.34 13.91 -6.82
C ARG A 202 2.96 13.68 -8.21
N ASP A 203 3.77 14.65 -8.65
CA ASP A 203 4.32 14.73 -10.02
C ASP A 203 5.42 13.67 -10.28
N ASP A 204 5.85 12.99 -9.22
CA ASP A 204 6.76 11.85 -9.24
C ASP A 204 6.09 10.64 -8.57
N MET A 205 5.24 9.95 -9.34
CA MET A 205 5.13 8.49 -9.25
C MET A 205 5.99 7.91 -10.36
#